data_AF-A0A354FDN0-F1
#
_entry.id   AF-A0A354FDN0-F1
#
_cell.length_a   1.000
_cell.length_b   1.000
_cell.length_c   1.000
_cell.angle_alpha   90.00
_cell.angle_beta   90.00
_cell.angle_gamma   90.00
#
_symmetry.space_group_name_H-M   'P 1'
#
loop_
_entity.id
_entity.type
_entity.pdbx_description
1 polymer ?
#
loop_
_entity_poly.entity_id
_entity_poly.type
_entity_poly.pdbx_seq_one_letter_code
_entity_poly.pdbx_strand_id
1 'polypeptide(L)'
;EAVALAGVMGGLASEVTEKTKTILLESAWFEPLSVRRAATRLGLHSEASRRFEKGINADGIIPALDRAAQLIQQLGAGQITAGIVDVNVRPETARTIRLRTARVNKV
;
A
#
# COMPACT_ATOMS: atom_id res chain seq x y z
N GLU A 1 13.04 -14.47 10.14
CA GLU A 1 13.01 -14.73 8.69
C GLU A 1 12.41 -13.53 7.98
N ALA A 2 12.59 -13.42 6.66
CA ALA A 2 11.96 -12.35 5.88
C ALA A 2 10.48 -12.66 5.63
N VAL A 3 9.59 -11.70 5.89
CA VAL A 3 8.13 -11.86 5.75
C VAL A 3 7.60 -11.39 4.40
N ALA A 4 8.35 -10.56 3.67
CA ALA A 4 7.98 -10.08 2.35
C ALA A 4 9.18 -9.50 1.61
N LEU A 5 9.07 -9.46 0.28
CA LEU A 5 9.78 -8.51 -0.56
C LEU A 5 8.90 -7.26 -0.71
N ALA A 6 9.23 -6.23 0.08
CA ALA A 6 8.47 -4.99 0.23
C ALA A 6 7.99 -4.41 -1.11
N GLY A 7 6.67 -4.23 -1.24
CA GLY A 7 6.03 -3.69 -2.45
C GLY A 7 6.04 -4.61 -3.68
N VAL A 8 6.54 -5.84 -3.57
CA VAL A 8 6.62 -6.79 -4.70
C VAL A 8 5.86 -8.07 -4.40
N MET A 9 6.17 -8.79 -3.33
CA MET A 9 5.60 -10.11 -3.06
C MET A 9 5.66 -10.46 -1.58
N GLY A 10 4.65 -11.18 -1.09
CA GLY A 10 4.66 -11.75 0.27
C GLY A 10 5.66 -12.91 0.40
N GLY A 11 6.07 -13.21 1.62
CA GLY A 11 6.88 -14.38 1.93
C GLY A 11 6.03 -15.65 2.09
N LEU A 12 6.56 -16.79 1.62
CA LEU A 12 5.88 -18.08 1.72
C LEU A 12 5.60 -18.48 3.18
N ALA A 13 6.54 -18.22 4.09
CA ALA A 13 6.39 -18.59 5.50
C ALA A 13 5.31 -17.79 6.25
N SER A 14 4.93 -16.62 5.74
CA SER A 14 3.92 -15.73 6.33
C SER A 14 2.61 -15.68 5.54
N GLU A 15 2.45 -16.55 4.55
CA GLU A 15 1.23 -16.64 3.75
C GLU A 15 0.03 -17.05 4.62
N VAL A 16 -1.12 -16.45 4.35
CA VAL A 16 -2.39 -16.84 4.99
C VAL A 16 -2.83 -18.19 4.43
N THR A 17 -2.87 -19.20 5.30
CA THR A 17 -3.40 -20.54 4.99
C THR A 17 -4.73 -20.80 5.69
N GLU A 18 -5.36 -21.94 5.41
CA GLU A 18 -6.60 -22.39 6.09
C GLU A 18 -6.45 -22.54 7.61
N LYS A 19 -5.21 -22.71 8.10
CA LYS A 19 -4.93 -22.84 9.54
C LYS A 19 -4.81 -21.49 10.25
N THR A 20 -4.72 -20.40 9.49
CA THR A 20 -4.51 -19.06 10.04
C THR A 20 -5.70 -18.62 10.87
N LYS A 21 -5.43 -18.14 12.09
CA LYS A 21 -6.45 -17.62 13.02
C LYS A 21 -6.32 -16.12 13.27
N THR A 22 -5.16 -15.56 12.98
CA THR A 22 -4.83 -14.17 13.23
C THR A 22 -3.95 -13.67 12.12
N ILE A 23 -4.27 -12.49 11.59
CA ILE A 23 -3.52 -11.84 10.52
C ILE A 23 -3.20 -10.41 10.94
N LEU A 24 -2.09 -9.91 10.42
CA LEU A 24 -1.76 -8.49 10.41
C LEU A 24 -2.01 -7.99 8.98
N LEU A 25 -2.69 -6.86 8.85
CA LEU A 25 -2.86 -6.19 7.55
C LEU A 25 -1.75 -5.16 7.36
N GLU A 26 -1.02 -5.27 6.26
CA GLU A 26 -0.05 -4.28 5.82
C GLU A 26 -0.71 -3.36 4.78
N SER A 27 -0.73 -2.06 5.08
CA SER A 27 -1.04 -1.00 4.11
C SER A 27 0.10 0.01 4.21
N ALA A 28 0.82 0.20 3.12
CA ALA A 28 2.09 0.94 3.15
C ALA A 28 2.32 1.68 1.85
N TRP A 29 3.21 2.68 1.91
CA TRP A 29 3.81 3.31 0.75
C TRP A 29 5.28 2.87 0.65
N PHE A 30 5.69 2.49 -0.56
CA PHE A 30 7.08 2.12 -0.85
C PHE A 30 7.66 3.07 -1.88
N GLU A 31 8.97 3.31 -1.78
CA GLU A 31 9.68 4.16 -2.73
C GLU A 31 9.65 3.52 -4.14
N PRO A 32 9.07 4.18 -5.16
CA PRO A 32 8.78 3.57 -6.45
C PRO A 32 10.01 3.01 -7.18
N LEU A 33 11.16 3.70 -7.11
CA LEU A 33 12.38 3.25 -7.80
C LEU A 33 12.95 1.98 -7.16
N SER A 34 12.86 1.86 -5.83
CA SER A 34 13.32 0.71 -5.07
C SER A 34 12.48 -0.52 -5.41
N VAL A 35 11.16 -0.38 -5.46
CA VAL A 35 10.25 -1.45 -5.89
C VAL A 35 10.55 -1.86 -7.33
N ARG A 36 10.68 -0.89 -8.25
CA ARG A 36 11.01 -1.15 -9.66
C ARG A 36 12.32 -1.94 -9.79
N ARG A 37 13.37 -1.49 -9.11
CA ARG A 37 14.69 -2.15 -9.15
C ARG A 37 14.61 -3.58 -8.62
N ALA A 38 13.87 -3.81 -7.52
CA ALA A 38 13.69 -5.15 -6.95
C ALA A 38 12.90 -6.06 -7.91
N ALA A 39 11.76 -5.61 -8.41
CA ALA A 39 10.90 -6.33 -9.34
C ALA A 39 11.64 -6.72 -10.62
N THR A 40 12.31 -5.76 -11.27
CA THR A 40 13.09 -6.02 -12.49
C THR A 40 14.26 -6.97 -12.23
N ARG A 41 15.04 -6.76 -11.16
CA ARG A 41 16.22 -7.60 -10.86
C ARG A 41 15.85 -9.06 -10.61
N LEU A 42 14.69 -9.30 -10.02
CA LEU A 42 14.22 -10.64 -9.68
C LEU A 42 13.26 -11.24 -10.72
N GLY A 43 12.90 -10.48 -11.77
CA GLY A 43 11.92 -10.92 -12.77
C GLY A 43 10.50 -11.09 -12.21
N LEU A 44 10.17 -10.37 -11.13
CA LEU A 44 8.88 -10.50 -10.41
C LEU A 44 8.02 -9.25 -10.63
N HIS A 45 7.11 -9.31 -11.61
CA HIS A 45 6.18 -8.24 -11.93
C HIS A 45 4.78 -8.56 -11.41
N SER A 46 4.56 -8.31 -10.12
CA SER A 46 3.26 -8.54 -9.50
C SER A 46 2.31 -7.37 -9.72
N GLU A 47 1.03 -7.60 -9.44
CA GLU A 47 0.02 -6.55 -9.34
C GLU A 47 0.41 -5.48 -8.31
N ALA A 48 1.06 -5.86 -7.21
CA ALA A 48 1.56 -4.91 -6.21
C ALA A 48 2.70 -4.06 -6.78
N SER A 49 3.74 -4.69 -7.34
CA SER A 49 4.92 -3.96 -7.85
C SER A 49 4.51 -2.96 -8.92
N ARG A 50 3.65 -3.37 -9.86
CA ARG A 50 3.15 -2.50 -10.93
C ARG A 50 2.43 -1.25 -10.42
N ARG A 51 1.73 -1.32 -9.29
CA ARG A 51 1.08 -0.17 -8.65
C ARG A 51 2.12 0.71 -7.95
N PHE A 52 2.97 0.12 -7.11
CA PHE A 52 3.98 0.86 -6.37
C PHE A 52 5.02 1.55 -7.24
N GLU A 53 5.42 0.95 -8.37
CA GLU A 53 6.34 1.54 -9.36
C GLU A 53 5.82 2.85 -9.98
N LYS A 54 4.50 3.05 -10.02
CA LYS A 54 3.85 4.28 -10.51
C LYS A 54 3.64 5.32 -9.41
N GLY A 55 3.88 4.94 -8.15
CA GLY A 55 3.47 5.69 -6.98
C GLY A 55 2.00 5.47 -6.64
N ILE A 56 1.71 5.52 -5.35
CA ILE A 56 0.35 5.48 -4.81
C ILE A 56 0.12 6.70 -3.92
N ASN A 57 -1.15 7.04 -3.70
CA ASN A 57 -1.51 8.12 -2.79
C ASN A 57 -1.25 7.72 -1.34
N ALA A 58 -0.34 8.40 -0.65
CA ALA A 58 -0.01 8.15 0.75
C ALA A 58 -1.19 8.45 1.69
N ASP A 59 -2.04 9.43 1.36
CA ASP A 59 -3.23 9.76 2.15
C ASP A 59 -4.27 8.61 2.15
N GLY A 60 -4.15 7.67 1.21
CA GLY A 60 -5.04 6.51 1.09
C GLY A 60 -4.65 5.31 1.94
N ILE A 61 -3.49 5.33 2.62
CA ILE A 61 -2.95 4.16 3.34
C ILE A 61 -3.90 3.69 4.45
N ILE A 62 -4.26 4.57 5.38
CA ILE A 62 -5.14 4.24 6.51
C ILE A 62 -6.57 3.94 6.02
N PRO A 63 -7.20 4.77 5.14
CA PRO A 63 -8.51 4.45 4.58
C PRO A 63 -8.57 3.08 3.88
N ALA A 64 -7.51 2.68 3.16
CA ALA A 64 -7.45 1.38 2.51
C ALA A 64 -7.31 0.24 3.53
N LEU A 65 -6.51 0.44 4.58
CA LEU A 65 -6.36 -0.51 5.70
C LEU A 65 -7.71 -0.76 6.38
N ASP A 66 -8.39 0.31 6.78
CA ASP A 66 -9.70 0.25 7.45
C ASP A 66 -10.74 -0.41 6.56
N ARG A 67 -10.74 -0.10 5.26
CA ARG A 67 -11.67 -0.72 4.31
C ARG A 67 -11.43 -2.21 4.16
N ALA A 68 -10.16 -2.65 4.12
CA ALA A 68 -9.82 -4.08 4.06
C ALA A 68 -10.27 -4.80 5.34
N ALA A 69 -9.97 -4.24 6.52
CA ALA A 69 -10.41 -4.78 7.81
C ALA A 69 -11.94 -4.87 7.90
N GLN A 70 -12.64 -3.81 7.50
CA GLN A 70 -14.11 -3.77 7.45
C GLN A 70 -14.68 -4.87 6.55
N LEU A 71 -14.12 -5.07 5.35
CA LEU A 71 -14.57 -6.11 4.43
C LEU A 71 -14.40 -7.52 5.01
N ILE A 72 -13.25 -7.79 5.65
CA ILE A 72 -13.01 -9.08 6.31
C ILE A 72 -14.08 -9.37 7.36
N GLN A 73 -14.44 -8.37 8.17
CA GLN A 73 -15.51 -8.50 9.15
C GLN A 73 -16.89 -8.67 8.50
N GLN A 74 -17.21 -7.89 7.46
CA GLN A 74 -18.50 -7.97 6.74
C GLN A 74 -18.70 -9.34 6.08
N LEU A 75 -17.61 -9.96 5.62
CA LEU A 75 -17.63 -11.30 5.03
C LEU A 75 -17.67 -12.42 6.09
N GLY A 76 -17.65 -12.09 7.39
CA GLY A 76 -17.62 -13.07 8.48
C GLY A 76 -16.29 -13.82 8.58
N ALA A 77 -15.23 -13.34 7.91
CA ALA A 77 -13.93 -14.00 7.84
C ALA A 77 -13.02 -13.70 9.04
N GLY A 78 -13.39 -12.75 9.89
CA GLY A 78 -12.64 -12.40 11.09
C GLY A 78 -13.32 -11.30 11.91
N GLN A 79 -12.71 -10.98 13.05
CA GLN A 79 -13.12 -9.87 13.91
C GLN A 79 -11.98 -8.83 13.94
N ILE A 80 -12.34 -7.56 13.83
CA ILE A 80 -11.37 -6.46 13.87
C ILE A 80 -10.90 -6.27 15.32
N THR A 81 -9.59 -6.20 15.52
CA THR A 81 -8.99 -5.81 16.80
C THR A 81 -8.75 -4.30 16.87
N ALA A 82 -8.59 -3.77 18.07
CA ALA A 82 -8.32 -2.34 18.28
C ALA A 82 -6.84 -1.99 18.02
N GLY A 83 -6.62 -0.82 17.43
CA GLY A 83 -5.30 -0.21 17.29
C GLY A 83 -4.69 -0.32 15.89
N ILE A 84 -3.86 0.64 15.54
CA ILE A 84 -3.07 0.70 14.31
C ILE A 84 -1.66 1.13 14.70
N VAL A 85 -0.64 0.52 14.09
CA VAL A 85 0.73 1.01 14.15
C VAL A 85 0.98 1.81 12.88
N ASP A 86 1.11 3.13 13.01
CA ASP A 86 1.41 4.04 11.91
C ASP A 86 2.82 4.63 12.08
N VAL A 87 3.64 4.51 11.04
CA VAL A 87 5.01 5.04 11.00
C VAL A 87 5.17 5.87 9.73
N ASN A 88 5.01 7.18 9.87
CA ASN A 88 5.18 8.12 8.78
C ASN A 88 6.47 8.94 8.93
N VAL A 89 7.51 8.56 8.17
CA VAL A 89 8.83 9.22 8.20
C VAL A 89 8.96 10.37 7.20
N ARG A 90 8.00 10.56 6.30
CA ARG A 90 7.99 11.62 5.28
C ARG A 90 6.57 12.12 5.01
N PRO A 91 6.01 12.96 5.88
CA PRO A 91 4.71 13.56 5.61
C PRO A 91 4.80 14.42 4.34
N GLU A 92 4.03 14.06 3.31
CA GLU A 92 3.90 14.89 2.13
C GLU A 92 3.08 16.13 2.46
N THR A 93 3.62 17.31 2.14
CA THR A 93 2.87 18.57 2.24
C THR A 93 2.18 18.85 0.93
N ALA A 94 0.87 19.08 0.97
CA ALA A 94 0.09 19.48 -0.20
C ALA A 94 0.75 20.68 -0.91
N ARG A 95 1.05 20.53 -2.20
CA ARG A 95 1.64 21.61 -2.98
C ARG A 95 0.54 22.56 -3.44
N THR A 96 0.65 23.83 -3.07
CA THR A 96 -0.22 24.87 -3.63
C THR A 96 0.27 25.27 -5.01
N ILE A 97 -0.58 25.15 -6.03
CA ILE A 97 -0.29 25.57 -7.40
C ILE A 97 -1.14 26.80 -7.72
N ARG A 98 -0.50 27.87 -8.21
CA ARG A 98 -1.22 29.06 -8.68
C ARG A 98 -1.81 28.82 -10.07
N LEU A 99 -3.14 28.74 -10.14
CA LEU A 99 -3.86 28.63 -11.40
C LEU A 99 -4.12 30.01 -12.03
N ARG A 100 -3.84 30.16 -13.33
CA ARG A 100 -4.14 31.38 -14.10
C ARG A 100 -5.32 31.11 -15.03
N THR A 101 -6.53 31.50 -14.63
CA THR A 101 -7.76 31.31 -15.41
C THR A 101 -7.66 31.89 -16.82
N ALA A 102 -7.06 33.07 -16.97
CA ALA A 102 -6.84 33.70 -18.27
C ALA A 102 -5.96 32.89 -19.23
N ARG A 103 -5.06 32.02 -18.73
CA ARG A 103 -4.27 31.10 -19.57
C ARG A 103 -5.06 29.85 -19.92
N VAL A 104 -5.86 29.34 -18.97
CA VAL A 104 -6.72 28.17 -19.20
C VAL A 104 -7.71 28.46 -20.33
N ASN A 105 -8.34 29.64 -20.35
CA ASN A 105 -9.29 30.02 -21.39
C ASN A 105 -8.68 30.24 -22.79
N LYS A 106 -7.36 30.10 -22.96
CA LYS A 106 -6.66 30.27 -24.25
C LYS A 106 -6.16 28.95 -24.84
N VAL A 107 -6.32 27.83 -24.14
CA VAL A 107 -5.97 26.46 -24.56
C VAL A 107 -7.27 25.68 -24.69
#